data_AF-G0ERH8-F1
#
_entry.id   AF-G0ERH8-F1
#
_cell.length_a   1.000
_cell.length_b   1.000
_cell.length_c   1.000
_cell.angle_alpha   90.00
_cell.angle_beta   90.00
_cell.angle_gamma   90.00
#
_symmetry.space_group_name_H-M   'P 1'
#
loop_
_entity.id
_entity.type
_entity.pdbx_description
1 polymer ?
#
loop_
_entity_poly.entity_id
_entity_poly.type
_entity_poly.pdbx_seq_one_letter_code
_entity_poly.pdbx_strand_id
1 'polypeptide(L)'
;MTHTDSRGVSVSSTNTNSLERFEAALELLHGYYGDPLTVIDHALADDPGFVMGHALRAGMMITAGDGAVEPMLRQSVEAGEALSASANERERRHIAAARAWLDGHFACSIQLYGDIVVDYPRDSLALQIAHIGDFLLGQSTLLRDRIAQVLPHWNTRVPGFGYVLGMHAFGLEETNLYEQAEERGRFALELNPRDPWAIHAVAHVMEMQGRQDEGIDWLSGRAADWSQDNMMAVHNWWHLALFHLELGHTRQVLDIYDAHIREHHSAVALELIDACAMLWRLHLRGIDVGARWNEVADTWQARGAEGYYAFNDTHAAMSYLCAGRDCALDGLLAGMRAAAGGSGSNAMMTREVGLPVTEALLSFSRQDYDHAIGLLLPVRQIAHRFGGSHAQRDLINLTLIEAALRGQRANLACALAAERMELKPMNPSLSKLVQRASALQREAADGHGEVVAAKVA
;
A
#
# COMPACT_ATOMS: atom_id res chain seq x y z
N MET A 1 -8.61 24.63 33.59
CA MET A 1 -8.18 23.21 33.70
C MET A 1 -7.82 22.76 32.30
N THR A 2 -6.74 22.03 32.11
CA THR A 2 -6.41 21.45 30.81
C THR A 2 -7.36 20.27 30.58
N HIS A 3 -8.15 20.31 29.50
CA HIS A 3 -8.98 19.18 29.10
C HIS A 3 -8.11 18.15 28.37
N THR A 4 -8.46 16.88 28.48
CA THR A 4 -7.73 15.78 27.83
C THR A 4 -8.68 14.87 27.06
N ASP A 5 -8.15 14.25 26.01
CA ASP A 5 -8.80 13.17 25.29
C ASP A 5 -8.78 11.85 26.11
N SER A 6 -9.37 10.78 25.58
CA SER A 6 -9.52 9.49 26.29
C SER A 6 -8.18 8.82 26.65
N ARG A 7 -7.08 9.26 26.05
CA ARG A 7 -5.72 8.75 26.24
C ARG A 7 -4.89 9.66 27.16
N GLY A 8 -5.50 10.73 27.66
CA GLY A 8 -4.88 11.70 28.56
C GLY A 8 -4.05 12.77 27.85
N VAL A 9 -4.24 12.98 26.55
CA VAL A 9 -3.50 13.99 25.78
C VAL A 9 -4.31 15.30 25.74
N SER A 10 -3.64 16.43 25.96
CA SER A 10 -4.29 17.75 26.05
C SER A 10 -5.06 18.13 24.79
N VAL A 11 -6.22 18.77 24.99
CA VAL A 11 -7.10 19.35 23.97
C VAL A 11 -7.58 20.73 24.41
N SER A 12 -7.81 21.64 23.45
CA SER A 12 -8.30 23.00 23.74
C SER A 12 -9.81 23.08 23.86
N SER A 13 -10.54 22.16 23.21
CA SER A 13 -11.99 22.14 23.28
C SER A 13 -12.48 21.78 24.69
N THR A 14 -13.48 22.52 25.15
CA THR A 14 -14.23 22.23 26.38
C THR A 14 -15.59 21.58 26.09
N ASN A 15 -15.93 21.40 24.81
CA ASN A 15 -17.20 20.81 24.38
C ASN A 15 -17.12 19.28 24.43
N THR A 16 -17.76 18.70 25.45
CA THR A 16 -17.76 17.26 25.68
C THR A 16 -18.35 16.46 24.51
N ASN A 17 -19.41 16.96 23.85
CA ASN A 17 -20.02 16.27 22.71
C ASN A 17 -19.08 16.21 21.50
N SER A 18 -18.34 17.30 21.22
CA SER A 18 -17.32 17.31 20.17
C SER A 18 -16.20 16.31 20.46
N LEU A 19 -15.76 16.22 21.72
CA LEU A 19 -14.75 15.25 22.15
C LEU A 19 -15.25 13.80 22.04
N GLU A 20 -16.48 13.51 22.47
CA GLU A 20 -17.07 12.17 22.34
C GLU A 20 -17.15 11.73 20.88
N ARG A 21 -17.56 12.61 19.96
CA ARG A 21 -17.58 12.32 18.52
C ARG A 21 -16.19 12.16 17.92
N PHE A 22 -15.21 12.96 18.37
CA PHE A 22 -13.81 12.77 17.98
C PHE A 22 -13.29 11.41 18.39
N GLU A 23 -13.56 10.97 19.62
CA GLU A 23 -13.16 9.65 20.10
C GLU A 23 -13.81 8.52 19.28
N ALA A 24 -15.11 8.65 18.97
CA ALA A 24 -15.82 7.68 18.13
C ALA A 24 -15.24 7.63 16.70
N ALA A 25 -15.03 8.79 16.07
CA ALA A 25 -14.45 8.86 14.73
C ALA A 25 -13.00 8.33 14.69
N LEU A 26 -12.22 8.57 15.74
CA LEU A 26 -10.85 8.08 15.85
C LEU A 26 -10.81 6.55 16.04
N GLU A 27 -11.69 5.97 16.85
CA GLU A 27 -11.83 4.52 16.97
C GLU A 27 -12.20 3.86 15.64
N LEU A 28 -13.15 4.44 14.91
CA LEU A 28 -13.54 3.98 13.56
C LEU A 28 -12.36 4.08 12.57
N LEU A 29 -11.56 5.15 12.64
CA LEU A 29 -10.35 5.32 11.84
C LEU A 29 -9.27 4.27 12.17
N HIS A 30 -9.04 3.95 13.44
CA HIS A 30 -8.07 2.91 13.84
C HIS A 30 -8.50 1.52 13.36
N GLY A 31 -9.80 1.22 13.48
CA GLY A 31 -10.36 -0.05 13.09
C GLY A 31 -10.71 -0.17 11.60
N TYR A 32 -10.60 0.90 10.81
CA TYR A 32 -11.07 0.95 9.42
C TYR A 32 -12.55 0.53 9.26
N TYR A 33 -13.39 0.85 10.25
CA TYR A 33 -14.81 0.48 10.28
C TYR A 33 -15.69 1.68 9.95
N GLY A 34 -16.83 1.42 9.30
CA GLY A 34 -17.87 2.41 9.05
C GLY A 34 -17.39 3.67 8.34
N ASP A 35 -17.91 4.83 8.76
CA ASP A 35 -17.62 6.13 8.14
C ASP A 35 -17.16 7.15 9.21
N PRO A 36 -15.85 7.18 9.53
CA PRO A 36 -15.31 8.12 10.51
C PRO A 36 -15.42 9.58 10.03
N LEU A 37 -15.47 9.81 8.71
CA LEU A 37 -15.57 11.14 8.13
C LEU A 37 -16.95 11.77 8.42
N THR A 38 -18.03 11.03 8.20
CA THR A 38 -19.38 11.50 8.52
C THR A 38 -19.53 11.84 10.01
N VAL A 39 -18.93 11.04 10.91
CA VAL A 39 -18.98 11.31 12.36
C VAL A 39 -18.28 12.62 12.72
N ILE A 40 -17.08 12.87 12.17
CA ILE A 40 -16.34 14.10 12.47
C ILE A 40 -16.95 15.33 11.78
N ASP A 41 -17.51 15.19 10.58
CA ASP A 41 -18.18 16.30 9.89
C ASP A 41 -19.42 16.78 10.67
N HIS A 42 -20.17 15.86 11.30
CA HIS A 42 -21.25 16.27 12.22
C HIS A 42 -20.72 17.04 13.43
N ALA A 43 -19.58 16.64 14.01
CA ALA A 43 -18.96 17.40 15.11
C ALA A 43 -18.55 18.80 14.67
N LEU A 44 -17.97 18.94 13.46
CA LEU A 44 -17.55 20.22 12.90
C LEU A 44 -18.73 21.11 12.48
N ALA A 45 -19.87 20.53 12.10
CA ALA A 45 -21.09 21.28 11.83
C ALA A 45 -21.66 21.92 13.11
N ASP A 46 -21.62 21.18 14.23
CA ASP A 46 -22.11 21.66 15.53
C ASP A 46 -21.10 22.60 16.23
N ASP A 47 -19.80 22.38 16.01
CA ASP A 47 -18.70 23.11 16.63
C ASP A 47 -17.57 23.42 15.63
N PRO A 48 -17.73 24.44 14.77
CA PRO A 48 -16.74 24.80 13.75
C PRO A 48 -15.38 25.20 14.32
N GLY A 49 -15.32 25.58 15.61
CA GLY A 49 -14.11 25.95 16.33
C GLY A 49 -13.30 24.76 16.85
N PHE A 50 -13.74 23.53 16.61
CA PHE A 50 -13.10 22.33 17.12
C PHE A 50 -11.84 21.95 16.33
N VAL A 51 -10.68 22.46 16.76
CA VAL A 51 -9.39 22.31 16.07
C VAL A 51 -8.99 20.84 15.86
N MET A 52 -9.14 19.99 16.89
CA MET A 52 -8.82 18.56 16.74
C MET A 52 -9.78 17.83 15.78
N GLY A 53 -11.00 18.33 15.57
CA GLY A 53 -11.89 17.81 14.54
C GLY A 53 -11.35 18.08 13.13
N HIS A 54 -10.87 19.31 12.88
CA HIS A 54 -10.21 19.65 11.62
C HIS A 54 -8.91 18.87 11.42
N ALA A 55 -8.12 18.68 12.48
CA ALA A 55 -6.91 17.85 12.45
C ALA A 55 -7.21 16.39 12.11
N LEU A 56 -8.26 15.80 12.71
CA LEU A 56 -8.69 14.43 12.40
C LEU A 56 -9.13 14.31 10.95
N ARG A 57 -9.98 15.22 10.46
CA ARG A 57 -10.43 15.21 9.05
C ARG A 57 -9.25 15.36 8.09
N ALA A 58 -8.33 16.28 8.35
CA ALA A 58 -7.10 16.43 7.56
C ALA A 58 -6.25 15.15 7.59
N GLY A 59 -6.09 14.54 8.76
CA GLY A 59 -5.40 13.27 8.94
C GLY A 59 -5.97 12.15 8.08
N MET A 60 -7.30 11.99 8.05
CA MET A 60 -7.96 11.00 7.18
C MET A 60 -7.62 11.23 5.69
N MET A 61 -7.64 12.49 5.24
CA MET A 61 -7.32 12.80 3.84
C MET A 61 -5.85 12.51 3.50
N ILE A 62 -4.93 12.76 4.44
CA ILE A 62 -3.51 12.41 4.29
C ILE A 62 -3.34 10.89 4.17
N THR A 63 -3.99 10.12 5.05
CA THR A 63 -3.87 8.66 5.06
C THR A 63 -4.47 8.00 3.82
N ALA A 64 -5.38 8.68 3.10
CA ALA A 64 -5.90 8.20 1.83
C ALA A 64 -4.84 8.18 0.72
N GLY A 65 -3.78 9.01 0.82
CA GLY A 65 -2.68 9.02 -0.16
C GLY A 65 -3.12 9.38 -1.58
N ASP A 66 -4.17 10.19 -1.74
CA ASP A 66 -4.86 10.39 -3.01
C ASP A 66 -5.14 11.88 -3.29
N GLY A 67 -4.97 12.31 -4.54
CA GLY A 67 -5.21 13.70 -4.94
C GLY A 67 -6.69 14.07 -5.02
N ALA A 68 -7.59 13.11 -5.19
CA ALA A 68 -9.04 13.34 -5.24
C ALA A 68 -9.59 13.92 -3.93
N VAL A 69 -8.89 13.74 -2.81
CA VAL A 69 -9.27 14.28 -1.50
C VAL A 69 -8.61 15.61 -1.14
N GLU A 70 -7.76 16.15 -2.02
CA GLU A 70 -7.04 17.42 -1.78
C GLU A 70 -7.96 18.60 -1.42
N PRO A 71 -9.13 18.82 -2.08
CA PRO A 71 -9.99 19.94 -1.74
C PRO A 71 -10.47 19.90 -0.27
N MET A 72 -10.78 18.72 0.25
CA MET A 72 -11.22 18.55 1.63
C MET A 72 -10.06 18.68 2.62
N LEU A 73 -8.87 18.20 2.24
CA LEU A 73 -7.65 18.44 3.01
C LEU A 73 -7.41 19.95 3.17
N ARG A 74 -7.41 20.69 2.05
CA ARG A 74 -7.23 22.15 2.02
C ARG A 74 -8.22 22.88 2.92
N GLN A 75 -9.51 22.55 2.81
CA GLN A 75 -10.55 23.13 3.64
C GLN A 75 -10.27 22.93 5.14
N SER A 76 -9.82 21.73 5.54
CA SER A 76 -9.55 21.39 6.93
C SER A 76 -8.32 22.11 7.48
N VAL A 77 -7.24 22.18 6.69
CA VAL A 77 -6.01 22.87 7.08
C VAL A 77 -6.26 24.37 7.24
N GLU A 78 -6.90 25.01 6.27
CA GLU A 78 -7.18 26.45 6.31
C GLU A 78 -8.12 26.82 7.47
N ALA A 79 -9.12 25.98 7.77
CA ALA A 79 -9.99 26.16 8.94
C ALA A 79 -9.21 26.01 10.26
N GLY A 80 -8.33 25.00 10.36
CA GLY A 80 -7.47 24.82 11.53
C GLY A 80 -6.49 25.97 11.76
N GLU A 81 -5.91 26.52 10.70
CA GLU A 81 -4.98 27.68 10.76
C GLU A 81 -5.68 28.94 11.26
N ALA A 82 -6.91 29.18 10.81
CA ALA A 82 -7.74 30.31 11.27
C ALA A 82 -8.04 30.25 12.78
N LEU A 83 -7.99 29.05 13.38
CA LEU A 83 -8.24 28.80 14.80
C LEU A 83 -6.95 28.71 15.64
N SER A 84 -5.79 29.03 15.06
CA SER A 84 -4.47 28.88 15.73
C SER A 84 -4.34 29.60 17.07
N ALA A 85 -5.04 30.73 17.25
CA ALA A 85 -5.03 31.51 18.50
C ALA A 85 -5.75 30.82 19.66
N SER A 86 -6.74 29.97 19.36
CA SER A 86 -7.47 29.15 20.35
C SER A 86 -6.95 27.72 20.45
N ALA A 87 -6.04 27.32 19.56
CA ALA A 87 -5.42 26.00 19.55
C ALA A 87 -4.32 25.88 20.64
N ASN A 88 -4.10 24.67 21.12
CA ASN A 88 -2.94 24.34 21.93
C ASN A 88 -1.76 23.95 21.02
N GLU A 89 -0.61 23.64 21.63
CA GLU A 89 0.59 23.35 20.86
C GLU A 89 0.47 22.08 20.00
N ARG A 90 -0.09 21.00 20.56
CA ARG A 90 -0.33 19.75 19.82
C ARG A 90 -1.21 20.01 18.59
N GLU A 91 -2.33 20.70 18.78
CA GLU A 91 -3.28 21.03 17.72
C GLU A 91 -2.63 21.86 16.61
N ARG A 92 -1.86 22.89 16.95
CA ARG A 92 -1.12 23.68 15.95
C ARG A 92 -0.14 22.83 15.14
N ARG A 93 0.55 21.89 15.78
CA ARG A 93 1.51 21.01 15.12
C ARG A 93 0.84 20.02 14.17
N HIS A 94 -0.33 19.48 14.53
CA HIS A 94 -1.14 18.67 13.60
C HIS A 94 -1.48 19.45 12.33
N ILE A 95 -1.96 20.68 12.47
CA ILE A 95 -2.32 21.52 11.32
C ILE A 95 -1.09 21.88 10.49
N ALA A 96 0.05 22.19 11.12
CA ALA A 96 1.30 22.47 10.41
C ALA A 96 1.83 21.24 9.64
N ALA A 97 1.73 20.04 10.23
CA ALA A 97 2.07 18.80 9.55
C ALA A 97 1.16 18.54 8.35
N ALA A 98 -0.15 18.77 8.50
CA ALA A 98 -1.10 18.63 7.41
C ALA A 98 -0.88 19.66 6.28
N ARG A 99 -0.51 20.91 6.62
CA ARG A 99 -0.10 21.93 5.66
C ARG A 99 1.10 21.47 4.83
N ALA A 100 2.13 20.92 5.47
CA ALA A 100 3.29 20.40 4.76
C ALA A 100 2.91 19.30 3.75
N TRP A 101 1.94 18.43 4.07
CA TRP A 101 1.43 17.44 3.12
C TRP A 101 0.73 18.11 1.94
N LEU A 102 -0.20 19.03 2.22
CA LEU A 102 -0.96 19.75 1.20
C LEU A 102 -0.07 20.53 0.23
N ASP A 103 1.07 21.03 0.70
CA ASP A 103 2.06 21.74 -0.12
C ASP A 103 3.00 20.78 -0.89
N GLY A 104 2.77 19.46 -0.84
CA GLY A 104 3.55 18.43 -1.54
C GLY A 104 4.82 17.97 -0.83
N HIS A 105 5.06 18.43 0.40
CA HIS A 105 6.23 18.07 1.22
C HIS A 105 5.92 16.86 2.11
N PHE A 106 5.56 15.72 1.50
CA PHE A 106 5.11 14.52 2.25
C PHE A 106 6.10 14.08 3.32
N ALA A 107 7.39 13.96 2.99
CA ALA A 107 8.41 13.57 3.98
C ALA A 107 8.51 14.54 5.17
N CYS A 108 8.37 15.84 4.93
CA CYS A 108 8.35 16.86 5.98
C CYS A 108 7.11 16.70 6.87
N SER A 109 5.93 16.48 6.26
CA SER A 109 4.69 16.21 6.99
C SER A 109 4.83 15.03 7.95
N ILE A 110 5.34 13.89 7.44
CA ILE A 110 5.48 12.67 8.25
C ILE A 110 6.53 12.82 9.35
N GLN A 111 7.61 13.58 9.09
CA GLN A 111 8.56 13.96 10.14
C GLN A 111 7.87 14.79 11.24
N LEU A 112 7.06 15.80 10.88
CA LEU A 112 6.35 16.64 11.84
C LEU A 112 5.35 15.83 12.69
N TYR A 113 4.61 14.90 12.09
CA TYR A 113 3.77 13.97 12.85
C TYR A 113 4.61 13.07 13.76
N GLY A 114 5.77 12.62 13.31
CA GLY A 114 6.74 11.90 14.14
C GLY A 114 7.19 12.68 15.37
N ASP A 115 7.50 13.96 15.20
CA ASP A 115 7.89 14.82 16.31
C ASP A 115 6.73 15.01 17.30
N ILE A 116 5.47 15.05 16.83
CA ILE A 116 4.29 15.08 17.72
C ILE A 116 4.26 13.80 18.57
N VAL A 117 4.48 12.65 17.95
CA VAL A 117 4.46 11.35 18.63
C VAL A 117 5.57 11.24 19.68
N VAL A 118 6.74 11.85 19.47
CA VAL A 118 7.81 11.88 20.48
C VAL A 118 7.37 12.64 21.74
N ASP A 119 6.77 13.82 21.59
CA ASP A 119 6.36 14.66 22.72
C ASP A 119 5.01 14.23 23.33
N TYR A 120 4.15 13.61 22.53
CA TYR A 120 2.82 13.12 22.90
C TYR A 120 2.70 11.64 22.50
N PRO A 121 3.37 10.71 23.20
CA PRO A 121 3.47 9.30 22.79
C PRO A 121 2.14 8.53 22.79
N ARG A 122 1.08 9.11 23.34
CA ARG A 122 -0.29 8.57 23.31
C ARG A 122 -1.20 9.25 22.29
N ASP A 123 -0.67 10.16 21.49
CA ASP A 123 -1.39 10.77 20.37
C ASP A 123 -1.54 9.76 19.23
N SER A 124 -2.59 8.95 19.33
CA SER A 124 -2.87 7.85 18.41
C SER A 124 -3.22 8.31 17.00
N LEU A 125 -3.71 9.54 16.84
CA LEU A 125 -3.97 10.10 15.52
C LEU A 125 -2.66 10.41 14.81
N ALA A 126 -1.76 11.16 15.47
CA ALA A 126 -0.44 11.45 14.91
C ALA A 126 0.35 10.16 14.63
N LEU A 127 0.24 9.17 15.54
CA LEU A 127 0.88 7.87 15.37
C LEU A 127 0.40 7.14 14.12
N GLN A 128 -0.91 7.04 13.91
CA GLN A 128 -1.47 6.35 12.74
C GLN A 128 -1.14 7.09 11.43
N ILE A 129 -1.26 8.41 11.40
CA ILE A 129 -0.92 9.21 10.22
C ILE A 129 0.55 9.03 9.86
N ALA A 130 1.45 9.13 10.85
CA ALA A 130 2.87 8.96 10.61
C ALA A 130 3.21 7.54 10.15
N HIS A 131 2.60 6.51 10.75
CA HIS A 131 2.79 5.11 10.36
C HIS A 131 2.34 4.86 8.92
N ILE A 132 1.13 5.31 8.53
CA ILE A 132 0.67 5.18 7.13
C ILE A 132 1.53 6.02 6.19
N GLY A 133 1.95 7.21 6.60
CA GLY A 133 2.87 8.04 5.84
C GLY A 133 4.24 7.39 5.60
N ASP A 134 4.79 6.72 6.61
CA ASP A 134 6.02 5.94 6.48
C ASP A 134 5.85 4.82 5.44
N PHE A 135 4.67 4.17 5.40
CA PHE A 135 4.34 3.18 4.37
C PHE A 135 4.29 3.80 2.96
N LEU A 136 3.59 4.93 2.79
CA LEU A 136 3.49 5.63 1.50
C LEU A 136 4.85 6.12 0.98
N LEU A 137 5.80 6.40 1.88
CA LEU A 137 7.14 6.88 1.57
C LEU A 137 8.22 5.78 1.61
N GLY A 138 7.83 4.52 1.79
CA GLY A 138 8.76 3.39 1.76
C GLY A 138 9.70 3.28 2.95
N GLN A 139 9.36 3.88 4.09
CA GLN A 139 10.19 3.93 5.29
C GLN A 139 9.92 2.73 6.21
N SER A 140 10.19 1.50 5.74
CA SER A 140 9.88 0.27 6.48
C SER A 140 10.50 0.22 7.89
N THR A 141 11.71 0.77 8.06
CA THR A 141 12.32 0.88 9.40
C THR A 141 11.49 1.75 10.35
N LEU A 142 10.90 2.84 9.85
CA LEU A 142 10.07 3.73 10.66
C LEU A 142 8.69 3.13 10.97
N LEU A 143 8.14 2.26 10.10
CA LEU A 143 6.94 1.48 10.43
C LEU A 143 7.14 0.69 11.74
N ARG A 144 8.32 0.08 11.92
CA ARG A 144 8.68 -0.60 13.17
C ARG A 144 9.02 0.39 14.28
N ASP A 145 10.00 1.27 14.03
CA ASP A 145 10.67 2.03 15.08
C ASP A 145 9.76 3.10 15.68
N ARG A 146 8.88 3.72 14.90
CA ARG A 146 7.95 4.74 15.42
C ARG A 146 6.97 4.13 16.42
N ILE A 147 6.46 2.94 16.12
CA ILE A 147 5.59 2.24 17.06
C ILE A 147 6.41 1.79 18.29
N ALA A 148 7.59 1.22 18.08
CA ALA A 148 8.46 0.79 19.17
C ALA A 148 8.84 1.93 20.15
N GLN A 149 9.06 3.14 19.64
CA GLN A 149 9.37 4.33 20.45
C GLN A 149 8.25 4.66 21.44
N VAL A 150 6.99 4.46 21.08
CA VAL A 150 5.87 4.80 21.96
C VAL A 150 5.46 3.67 22.89
N LEU A 151 5.71 2.41 22.55
CA LEU A 151 5.23 1.23 23.31
C LEU A 151 5.38 1.34 24.85
N PRO A 152 6.47 1.89 25.43
CA PRO A 152 6.58 2.07 26.88
C PRO A 152 5.48 2.92 27.52
N HIS A 153 4.79 3.76 26.74
CA HIS A 153 3.69 4.61 27.19
C HIS A 153 2.32 3.96 27.07
N TRP A 154 2.24 2.79 26.44
CA TRP A 154 1.01 2.06 26.15
C TRP A 154 0.89 0.79 26.99
N ASN A 155 -0.35 0.44 27.35
CA ASN A 155 -0.70 -0.81 28.02
C ASN A 155 -2.21 -1.05 27.85
N THR A 156 -2.71 -2.17 28.36
CA THR A 156 -4.12 -2.59 28.24
C THR A 156 -5.15 -1.63 28.83
N ARG A 157 -4.73 -0.62 29.61
CA ARG A 157 -5.63 0.44 30.12
C ARG A 157 -5.70 1.68 29.23
N VAL A 158 -4.85 1.79 28.21
CA VAL A 158 -4.84 2.91 27.27
C VAL A 158 -5.73 2.54 26.06
N PRO A 159 -6.81 3.29 25.78
CA PRO A 159 -7.68 3.01 24.63
C PRO A 159 -6.91 2.95 23.32
N GLY A 160 -7.17 1.94 22.50
CA GLY A 160 -6.50 1.72 21.21
C GLY A 160 -5.19 0.92 21.27
N PHE A 161 -4.79 0.38 22.44
CA PHE A 161 -3.55 -0.39 22.56
C PHE A 161 -3.46 -1.60 21.62
N GLY A 162 -4.59 -2.28 21.34
CA GLY A 162 -4.64 -3.37 20.36
C GLY A 162 -4.12 -2.93 18.99
N TYR A 163 -4.66 -1.84 18.45
CA TYR A 163 -4.24 -1.29 17.15
C TYR A 163 -2.77 -0.87 17.13
N VAL A 164 -2.24 -0.35 18.25
CA VAL A 164 -0.80 -0.04 18.35
C VAL A 164 0.05 -1.31 18.23
N LEU A 165 -0.38 -2.43 18.81
CA LEU A 165 0.31 -3.71 18.64
C LEU A 165 0.15 -4.26 17.22
N GLY A 166 -1.02 -4.10 16.59
CA GLY A 166 -1.25 -4.44 15.19
C GLY A 166 -0.33 -3.67 14.24
N MET A 167 -0.23 -2.35 14.39
CA MET A 167 0.73 -1.52 13.64
C MET A 167 2.17 -1.97 13.87
N HIS A 168 2.54 -2.31 15.11
CA HIS A 168 3.88 -2.85 15.38
C HIS A 168 4.13 -4.17 14.66
N ALA A 169 3.14 -5.08 14.64
CA ALA A 169 3.24 -6.35 13.94
C ALA A 169 3.50 -6.12 12.45
N PHE A 170 2.81 -5.17 11.82
CA PHE A 170 3.05 -4.81 10.42
C PHE A 170 4.46 -4.25 10.20
N GLY A 171 4.93 -3.32 11.04
CA GLY A 171 6.30 -2.80 10.95
C GLY A 171 7.39 -3.86 11.15
N LEU A 172 7.16 -4.84 12.03
CA LEU A 172 8.06 -5.99 12.20
C LEU A 172 8.11 -6.85 10.93
N GLU A 173 6.97 -7.12 10.30
CA GLU A 173 6.89 -7.88 9.07
C GLU A 173 7.59 -7.18 7.90
N GLU A 174 7.34 -5.88 7.69
CA GLU A 174 7.98 -5.10 6.63
C GLU A 174 9.51 -4.91 6.85
N THR A 175 10.01 -5.28 8.04
CA THR A 175 11.46 -5.34 8.36
C THR A 175 12.02 -6.77 8.42
N ASN A 176 11.28 -7.76 7.90
CA ASN A 176 11.61 -9.18 7.84
C ASN A 176 11.75 -9.88 9.21
N LEU A 177 11.20 -9.30 10.28
CA LEU A 177 11.16 -9.90 11.62
C LEU A 177 9.89 -10.76 11.79
N TYR A 178 9.71 -11.72 10.88
CA TYR A 178 8.45 -12.44 10.66
C TYR A 178 7.91 -13.18 11.89
N GLU A 179 8.77 -13.86 12.65
CA GLU A 179 8.36 -14.59 13.86
C GLU A 179 7.80 -13.65 14.93
N GLN A 180 8.49 -12.52 15.16
CA GLN A 180 8.05 -11.49 16.11
C GLN A 180 6.78 -10.79 15.62
N ALA A 181 6.66 -10.56 14.31
CA ALA A 181 5.46 -9.99 13.70
C ALA A 181 4.24 -10.87 13.92
N GLU A 182 4.37 -12.18 13.67
CA GLU A 182 3.28 -13.13 13.85
C GLU A 182 2.87 -13.26 15.32
N GLU A 183 3.83 -13.40 16.24
CA GLU A 183 3.55 -13.43 17.68
C GLU A 183 2.82 -12.16 18.12
N ARG A 184 3.31 -10.98 17.69
CA ARG A 184 2.74 -9.68 18.04
C ARG A 184 1.32 -9.51 17.50
N GLY A 185 1.09 -9.88 16.25
CA GLY A 185 -0.22 -9.79 15.61
C GLY A 185 -1.23 -10.71 16.28
N ARG A 186 -0.85 -11.96 16.57
CA ARG A 186 -1.72 -12.90 17.29
C ARG A 186 -2.07 -12.39 18.69
N PHE A 187 -1.12 -11.82 19.42
CA PHE A 187 -1.38 -11.22 20.72
C PHE A 187 -2.31 -10.00 20.64
N ALA A 188 -2.18 -9.15 19.61
CA ALA A 188 -3.12 -8.04 19.38
C ALA A 188 -4.56 -8.55 19.20
N LEU A 189 -4.74 -9.69 18.53
CA LEU A 189 -6.05 -10.30 18.31
C LEU A 189 -6.67 -10.94 19.54
N GLU A 190 -5.88 -11.28 20.56
CA GLU A 190 -6.42 -11.66 21.88
C GLU A 190 -7.09 -10.48 22.59
N LEU A 191 -6.66 -9.25 22.29
CA LEU A 191 -7.24 -8.02 22.84
C LEU A 191 -8.42 -7.52 22.00
N ASN A 192 -8.27 -7.56 20.67
CA ASN A 192 -9.28 -7.14 19.71
C ASN A 192 -9.32 -8.13 18.53
N PRO A 193 -10.24 -9.10 18.51
CA PRO A 193 -10.34 -10.08 17.43
C PRO A 193 -10.55 -9.47 16.04
N ARG A 194 -11.04 -8.23 15.99
CA ARG A 194 -11.36 -7.47 14.77
C ARG A 194 -10.30 -6.41 14.43
N ASP A 195 -9.07 -6.56 14.94
CA ASP A 195 -7.99 -5.63 14.62
C ASP A 195 -7.52 -5.83 13.16
N PRO A 196 -7.74 -4.83 12.27
CA PRO A 196 -7.44 -4.98 10.84
C PRO A 196 -5.93 -5.06 10.58
N TRP A 197 -5.11 -4.32 11.34
CA TRP A 197 -3.66 -4.33 11.20
C TRP A 197 -3.08 -5.68 11.58
N ALA A 198 -3.56 -6.27 12.68
CA ALA A 198 -3.04 -7.54 13.16
C ALA A 198 -3.41 -8.71 12.25
N ILE A 199 -4.65 -8.75 11.73
CA ILE A 199 -5.07 -9.77 10.76
C ILE A 199 -4.23 -9.67 9.49
N HIS A 200 -4.08 -8.46 8.97
CA HIS A 200 -3.31 -8.15 7.77
C HIS A 200 -1.83 -8.50 7.93
N ALA A 201 -1.18 -8.06 9.01
CA ALA A 201 0.24 -8.32 9.27
C ALA A 201 0.56 -9.82 9.33
N VAL A 202 -0.30 -10.63 9.97
CA VAL A 202 -0.10 -12.09 10.04
C VAL A 202 -0.29 -12.74 8.65
N ALA A 203 -1.26 -12.28 7.86
CA ALA A 203 -1.41 -12.75 6.47
C ALA A 203 -0.17 -12.40 5.64
N HIS A 204 0.37 -11.19 5.84
CA HIS A 204 1.61 -10.72 5.24
C HIS A 204 2.81 -11.62 5.56
N VAL A 205 2.99 -12.00 6.84
CA VAL A 205 4.03 -12.96 7.25
C VAL A 205 3.92 -14.26 6.45
N MET A 206 2.71 -14.81 6.33
CA MET A 206 2.47 -16.05 5.60
C MET A 206 2.77 -15.90 4.10
N GLU A 207 2.41 -14.76 3.49
CA GLU A 207 2.71 -14.48 2.08
C GLU A 207 4.21 -14.36 1.85
N MET A 208 4.90 -13.60 2.68
CA MET A 208 6.34 -13.36 2.53
C MET A 208 7.18 -14.62 2.79
N GLN A 209 6.76 -15.49 3.71
CA GLN A 209 7.42 -16.77 3.98
C GLN A 209 6.96 -17.91 3.05
N GLY A 210 6.02 -17.65 2.14
CA GLY A 210 5.49 -18.66 1.23
C GLY A 210 4.73 -19.80 1.93
N ARG A 211 3.99 -19.49 2.99
CA ARG A 211 3.14 -20.42 3.75
C ARG A 211 1.69 -20.36 3.26
N GLN A 212 1.45 -20.67 1.98
CA GLN A 212 0.16 -20.45 1.33
C GLN A 212 -1.02 -21.13 2.02
N ASP A 213 -0.88 -22.42 2.38
CA ASP A 213 -1.97 -23.17 3.01
C ASP A 213 -2.35 -22.58 4.38
N GLU A 214 -1.35 -22.20 5.19
CA GLU A 214 -1.59 -21.53 6.47
C GLU A 214 -2.25 -20.15 6.27
N GLY A 215 -1.85 -19.42 5.22
CA GLY A 215 -2.45 -18.15 4.82
C GLY A 215 -3.93 -18.27 4.46
N ILE A 216 -4.29 -19.32 3.72
CA ILE A 216 -5.68 -19.62 3.36
C ILE A 216 -6.48 -19.95 4.60
N ASP A 217 -5.97 -20.83 5.47
CA ASP A 217 -6.62 -21.22 6.71
C ASP A 217 -6.80 -20.03 7.65
N TRP A 218 -5.79 -19.15 7.74
CA TRP A 218 -5.82 -17.94 8.56
C TRP A 218 -6.93 -16.98 8.16
N LEU A 219 -6.97 -16.59 6.89
CA LEU A 219 -7.96 -15.62 6.40
C LEU A 219 -9.36 -16.22 6.33
N SER A 220 -9.49 -17.45 5.82
CA SER A 220 -10.79 -18.12 5.70
C SER A 220 -11.40 -18.43 7.07
N GLY A 221 -10.58 -18.89 8.02
CA GLY A 221 -11.02 -19.21 9.38
C GLY A 221 -11.47 -18.00 10.20
N ARG A 222 -11.10 -16.79 9.77
CA ARG A 222 -11.42 -15.52 10.45
C ARG A 222 -12.27 -14.58 9.62
N ALA A 223 -12.86 -15.05 8.51
CA ALA A 223 -13.60 -14.18 7.59
C ALA A 223 -14.65 -13.29 8.30
N ALA A 224 -15.33 -13.80 9.33
CA ALA A 224 -16.29 -13.03 10.11
C ALA A 224 -15.68 -11.82 10.87
N ASP A 225 -14.39 -11.87 11.20
CA ASP A 225 -13.71 -10.82 11.95
C ASP A 225 -13.35 -9.62 11.05
N TRP A 226 -12.97 -9.88 9.79
CA TRP A 226 -12.39 -8.86 8.89
C TRP A 226 -13.15 -8.57 7.60
N SER A 227 -14.03 -9.46 7.12
CA SER A 227 -14.64 -9.31 5.78
C SER A 227 -15.83 -8.36 5.72
N GLN A 228 -16.43 -8.02 6.86
CA GLN A 228 -17.64 -7.19 6.93
C GLN A 228 -17.33 -5.79 7.48
N ASP A 229 -17.87 -4.77 6.80
CA ASP A 229 -17.84 -3.35 7.20
C ASP A 229 -16.44 -2.80 7.44
N ASN A 230 -15.42 -3.31 6.74
CA ASN A 230 -14.03 -2.92 6.96
C ASN A 230 -13.34 -2.47 5.66
N MET A 231 -12.69 -1.29 5.68
CA MET A 231 -12.02 -0.74 4.50
C MET A 231 -10.77 -1.54 4.07
N MET A 232 -10.19 -2.37 4.95
CA MET A 232 -9.09 -3.28 4.62
C MET A 232 -9.59 -4.66 4.14
N ALA A 233 -10.90 -4.92 4.11
CA ALA A 233 -11.45 -6.21 3.73
C ALA A 233 -11.03 -6.62 2.31
N VAL A 234 -11.14 -5.72 1.34
CA VAL A 234 -10.74 -5.97 -0.06
C VAL A 234 -9.26 -6.36 -0.14
N HIS A 235 -8.42 -5.68 0.64
CA HIS A 235 -6.98 -5.95 0.67
C HIS A 235 -6.67 -7.34 1.29
N ASN A 236 -7.43 -7.76 2.30
CA ASN A 236 -7.32 -9.13 2.83
C ASN A 236 -7.85 -10.18 1.84
N TRP A 237 -8.92 -9.89 1.09
CA TRP A 237 -9.36 -10.76 -0.01
C TRP A 237 -8.30 -10.87 -1.11
N TRP A 238 -7.57 -9.79 -1.39
CA TRP A 238 -6.45 -9.80 -2.31
C TRP A 238 -5.31 -10.72 -1.83
N HIS A 239 -4.95 -10.69 -0.55
CA HIS A 239 -4.00 -11.64 0.03
C HIS A 239 -4.47 -13.10 -0.08
N LEU A 240 -5.76 -13.36 0.22
CA LEU A 240 -6.32 -14.70 0.04
C LEU A 240 -6.19 -15.17 -1.42
N ALA A 241 -6.48 -14.28 -2.37
CA ALA A 241 -6.31 -14.56 -3.78
C ALA A 241 -4.83 -14.80 -4.15
N LEU A 242 -3.87 -14.10 -3.55
CA LEU A 242 -2.43 -14.36 -3.77
C LEU A 242 -2.03 -15.78 -3.35
N PHE A 243 -2.51 -16.26 -2.19
CA PHE A 243 -2.22 -17.62 -1.76
C PHE A 243 -2.74 -18.65 -2.75
N HIS A 244 -4.00 -18.50 -3.19
CA HIS A 244 -4.57 -19.36 -4.22
C HIS A 244 -3.82 -19.28 -5.55
N LEU A 245 -3.34 -18.09 -5.91
CA LEU A 245 -2.59 -17.86 -7.14
C LEU A 245 -1.23 -18.57 -7.13
N GLU A 246 -0.51 -18.54 -6.01
CA GLU A 246 0.77 -19.24 -5.85
C GLU A 246 0.62 -20.78 -5.89
N LEU A 247 -0.54 -21.30 -5.46
CA LEU A 247 -0.90 -22.71 -5.60
C LEU A 247 -1.42 -23.08 -7.00
N GLY A 248 -1.66 -22.11 -7.87
CA GLY A 248 -2.19 -22.33 -9.21
C GLY A 248 -3.71 -22.54 -9.27
N HIS A 249 -4.45 -22.14 -8.23
CA HIS A 249 -5.91 -22.21 -8.15
C HIS A 249 -6.59 -21.07 -8.93
N THR A 250 -6.29 -20.92 -10.22
CA THR A 250 -6.71 -19.78 -11.06
C THR A 250 -8.21 -19.47 -11.00
N ARG A 251 -9.08 -20.49 -11.03
CA ARG A 251 -10.52 -20.28 -10.95
C ARG A 251 -10.93 -19.61 -9.64
N GLN A 252 -10.38 -20.08 -8.51
CA GLN A 252 -10.64 -19.51 -7.19
C GLN A 252 -10.18 -18.05 -7.11
N VAL A 253 -9.06 -17.71 -7.74
CA VAL A 253 -8.55 -16.33 -7.80
C VAL A 253 -9.55 -15.42 -8.53
N LEU A 254 -10.09 -15.86 -9.67
CA LEU A 254 -11.09 -15.10 -10.42
C LEU A 254 -12.41 -15.00 -9.67
N ASP A 255 -12.84 -16.07 -8.99
CA ASP A 255 -14.05 -16.07 -8.17
C ASP A 255 -13.93 -15.06 -7.01
N ILE A 256 -12.79 -15.02 -6.30
CA ILE A 256 -12.51 -14.02 -5.24
C ILE A 256 -12.45 -12.61 -5.84
N TYR A 257 -11.82 -12.46 -7.01
CA TYR A 257 -11.72 -11.16 -7.66
C TYR A 257 -13.12 -10.58 -7.94
N ASP A 258 -14.00 -11.35 -8.57
CA ASP A 258 -15.33 -10.89 -8.95
C ASP A 258 -16.24 -10.71 -7.74
N ALA A 259 -16.19 -11.63 -6.77
CA ALA A 259 -17.09 -11.63 -5.63
C ALA A 259 -16.67 -10.65 -4.51
N HIS A 260 -15.39 -10.27 -4.44
CA HIS A 260 -14.87 -9.53 -3.29
C HIS A 260 -13.92 -8.38 -3.61
N ILE A 261 -13.04 -8.51 -4.61
CA ILE A 261 -12.11 -7.41 -4.96
C ILE A 261 -12.83 -6.32 -5.77
N ARG A 262 -13.70 -6.74 -6.70
CA ARG A 262 -14.48 -5.84 -7.58
C ARG A 262 -15.99 -6.01 -7.45
N GLU A 263 -16.50 -6.39 -6.28
CA GLU A 263 -17.96 -6.59 -6.10
C GLU A 263 -18.77 -5.31 -6.40
N HIS A 264 -18.32 -4.16 -5.87
CA HIS A 264 -19.07 -2.89 -5.92
C HIS A 264 -18.46 -1.85 -6.86
N HIS A 265 -17.47 -2.24 -7.66
CA HIS A 265 -16.68 -1.32 -8.51
C HIS A 265 -16.26 -0.03 -7.77
N SER A 266 -15.85 -0.17 -6.50
CA SER A 266 -15.40 0.94 -5.67
C SER A 266 -14.31 1.74 -6.37
N ALA A 267 -14.38 3.06 -6.20
CA ALA A 267 -13.35 3.96 -6.70
C ALA A 267 -12.17 4.06 -5.73
N VAL A 268 -12.22 3.55 -4.50
CA VAL A 268 -11.13 3.68 -3.52
C VAL A 268 -9.80 3.20 -4.13
N ALA A 269 -8.77 4.05 -4.08
CA ALA A 269 -7.51 3.78 -4.79
C ALA A 269 -6.83 2.48 -4.35
N LEU A 270 -6.86 2.14 -3.05
CA LEU A 270 -6.31 0.88 -2.55
C LEU A 270 -6.95 -0.34 -3.23
N GLU A 271 -8.27 -0.34 -3.40
CA GLU A 271 -8.99 -1.44 -4.04
C GLU A 271 -8.67 -1.54 -5.53
N LEU A 272 -8.49 -0.41 -6.21
CA LEU A 272 -8.07 -0.37 -7.61
C LEU A 272 -6.62 -0.84 -7.80
N ILE A 273 -5.73 -0.50 -6.88
CA ILE A 273 -4.35 -0.98 -6.84
C ILE A 273 -4.36 -2.51 -6.72
N ASP A 274 -5.10 -3.06 -5.76
CA ASP A 274 -5.21 -4.50 -5.55
C ASP A 274 -5.76 -5.21 -6.80
N ALA A 275 -6.77 -4.61 -7.44
CA ALA A 275 -7.33 -5.10 -8.69
C ALA A 275 -6.31 -5.13 -9.82
N CYS A 276 -5.61 -4.02 -10.08
CA CYS A 276 -4.55 -3.94 -11.09
C CYS A 276 -3.43 -4.95 -10.80
N ALA A 277 -3.00 -5.03 -9.54
CA ALA A 277 -1.93 -5.89 -9.09
C ALA A 277 -2.28 -7.38 -9.26
N MET A 278 -3.54 -7.77 -9.02
CA MET A 278 -4.01 -9.13 -9.24
C MET A 278 -4.13 -9.46 -10.73
N LEU A 279 -4.79 -8.60 -11.52
CA LEU A 279 -4.96 -8.81 -12.96
C LEU A 279 -3.61 -8.85 -13.69
N TRP A 280 -2.63 -8.02 -13.31
CA TRP A 280 -1.30 -8.07 -13.89
C TRP A 280 -0.59 -9.39 -13.58
N ARG A 281 -0.68 -9.90 -12.35
CA ARG A 281 -0.13 -11.22 -11.97
C ARG A 281 -0.74 -12.37 -12.76
N LEU A 282 -2.03 -12.28 -13.10
CA LEU A 282 -2.70 -13.24 -13.99
C LEU A 282 -2.22 -13.09 -15.44
N HIS A 283 -2.08 -11.85 -15.92
CA HIS A 283 -1.56 -11.53 -17.26
C HIS A 283 -0.13 -12.05 -17.48
N LEU A 284 0.78 -11.87 -16.50
CA LEU A 284 2.14 -12.40 -16.58
C LEU A 284 2.16 -13.93 -16.71
N ARG A 285 1.17 -14.62 -16.15
CA ARG A 285 0.99 -16.08 -16.25
C ARG A 285 0.24 -16.52 -17.52
N GLY A 286 -0.12 -15.59 -18.41
CA GLY A 286 -0.86 -15.88 -19.64
C GLY A 286 -2.31 -16.33 -19.40
N ILE A 287 -2.89 -15.98 -18.25
CA ILE A 287 -4.28 -16.29 -17.93
C ILE A 287 -5.18 -15.23 -18.58
N ASP A 288 -6.21 -15.68 -19.28
CA ASP A 288 -7.25 -14.80 -19.82
C ASP A 288 -8.13 -14.26 -18.68
N VAL A 289 -8.17 -12.94 -18.55
CA VAL A 289 -8.96 -12.22 -17.54
C VAL A 289 -10.23 -11.60 -18.12
N GLY A 290 -10.53 -11.84 -19.40
CA GLY A 290 -11.72 -11.32 -20.08
C GLY A 290 -11.77 -9.79 -20.09
N ALA A 291 -12.95 -9.23 -19.83
CA ALA A 291 -13.20 -7.79 -19.92
C ALA A 291 -12.84 -6.99 -18.66
N ARG A 292 -12.28 -7.62 -17.61
CA ARG A 292 -12.06 -7.01 -16.28
C ARG A 292 -11.19 -5.74 -16.33
N TRP A 293 -10.23 -5.68 -17.24
CA TRP A 293 -9.40 -4.49 -17.42
C TRP A 293 -10.18 -3.24 -17.82
N ASN A 294 -11.28 -3.38 -18.59
CA ASN A 294 -12.05 -2.22 -19.04
C ASN A 294 -12.69 -1.48 -17.87
N GLU A 295 -13.31 -2.21 -16.94
CA GLU A 295 -13.94 -1.62 -15.76
C GLU A 295 -12.91 -0.87 -14.90
N VAL A 296 -11.79 -1.51 -14.58
CA VAL A 296 -10.74 -0.90 -13.74
C VAL A 296 -10.15 0.33 -14.41
N ALA A 297 -9.94 0.29 -15.74
CA ALA A 297 -9.46 1.43 -16.51
C ALA A 297 -10.48 2.58 -16.53
N ASP A 298 -11.76 2.29 -16.77
CA ASP A 298 -12.81 3.30 -16.78
C ASP A 298 -12.93 3.97 -15.39
N THR A 299 -12.79 3.20 -14.32
CA THR A 299 -12.81 3.71 -12.94
C THR A 299 -11.58 4.58 -12.62
N TRP A 300 -10.36 4.17 -13.00
CA TRP A 300 -9.17 5.04 -12.86
C TRP A 300 -9.32 6.34 -13.62
N GLN A 301 -9.81 6.28 -14.87
CA GLN A 301 -9.96 7.46 -15.71
C GLN A 301 -11.00 8.45 -15.15
N ALA A 302 -12.08 7.93 -14.55
CA ALA A 302 -13.11 8.77 -13.94
C ALA A 302 -12.64 9.48 -12.66
N ARG A 303 -11.67 8.91 -11.93
CA ARG A 303 -11.12 9.49 -10.70
C ARG A 303 -10.24 10.71 -10.96
N GLY A 304 -9.41 10.64 -12.00
CA GLY A 304 -8.34 11.60 -12.24
C GLY A 304 -7.23 11.53 -11.18
N ALA A 305 -6.58 12.67 -10.92
CA ALA A 305 -5.45 12.83 -9.99
C ALA A 305 -4.11 12.23 -10.47
N GLU A 306 -3.93 12.15 -11.78
CA GLU A 306 -2.68 11.71 -12.41
C GLU A 306 -1.49 12.56 -11.95
N GLY A 307 -0.40 11.90 -11.58
CA GLY A 307 0.83 12.57 -11.12
C GLY A 307 0.80 13.02 -9.66
N TYR A 308 -0.25 12.72 -8.90
CA TYR A 308 -0.30 13.01 -7.46
C TYR A 308 0.55 12.04 -6.64
N TYR A 309 0.45 10.74 -6.93
CA TYR A 309 1.19 9.69 -6.22
C TYR A 309 1.65 8.58 -7.18
N ALA A 310 2.98 8.51 -7.34
CA ALA A 310 3.65 7.64 -8.33
C ALA A 310 3.25 6.16 -8.27
N PHE A 311 2.93 5.66 -7.07
CA PHE A 311 2.51 4.28 -6.87
C PHE A 311 1.13 4.01 -7.50
N ASN A 312 0.17 4.91 -7.28
CA ASN A 312 -1.16 4.84 -7.87
C ASN A 312 -1.08 4.96 -9.39
N ASP A 313 -0.28 5.93 -9.87
CA ASP A 313 -0.07 6.15 -11.31
C ASP A 313 0.44 4.88 -12.01
N THR A 314 1.38 4.16 -11.39
CA THR A 314 1.93 2.92 -11.95
C THR A 314 0.84 1.83 -12.11
N HIS A 315 -0.10 1.74 -11.16
CA HIS A 315 -1.21 0.79 -11.23
C HIS A 315 -2.27 1.22 -12.23
N ALA A 316 -2.57 2.52 -12.32
CA ALA A 316 -3.46 3.07 -13.34
C ALA A 316 -2.90 2.76 -14.75
N ALA A 317 -1.59 2.90 -14.97
CA ALA A 317 -0.94 2.57 -16.23
C ALA A 317 -1.14 1.11 -16.66
N MET A 318 -1.06 0.14 -15.73
CA MET A 318 -1.35 -1.26 -16.02
C MET A 318 -2.75 -1.44 -16.60
N SER A 319 -3.74 -0.77 -15.99
CA SER A 319 -5.13 -0.85 -16.47
C SER A 319 -5.30 -0.25 -17.86
N TYR A 320 -4.71 0.93 -18.13
CA TYR A 320 -4.80 1.58 -19.43
C TYR A 320 -4.10 0.77 -20.53
N LEU A 321 -2.91 0.24 -20.25
CA LEU A 321 -2.16 -0.62 -21.16
C LEU A 321 -2.98 -1.86 -21.54
N CYS A 322 -3.48 -2.59 -20.55
CA CYS A 322 -4.20 -3.84 -20.80
C CYS A 322 -5.62 -3.64 -21.35
N ALA A 323 -6.23 -2.48 -21.15
CA ALA A 323 -7.52 -2.10 -21.75
C ALA A 323 -7.39 -1.39 -23.11
N GLY A 324 -6.18 -1.16 -23.63
CA GLY A 324 -5.94 -0.46 -24.89
C GLY A 324 -6.38 1.00 -24.89
N ARG A 325 -6.19 1.71 -23.77
CA ARG A 325 -6.57 3.12 -23.58
C ARG A 325 -5.39 4.06 -23.82
N ASP A 326 -4.89 4.08 -25.05
CA ASP A 326 -3.67 4.82 -25.41
C ASP A 326 -3.72 6.31 -25.02
N CYS A 327 -4.85 7.00 -25.28
CA CYS A 327 -5.00 8.41 -24.92
C CYS A 327 -4.95 8.65 -23.40
N ALA A 328 -5.54 7.74 -22.60
CA ALA A 328 -5.50 7.86 -21.14
C ALA A 328 -4.08 7.60 -20.61
N LEU A 329 -3.39 6.61 -21.18
CA LEU A 329 -1.99 6.33 -20.86
C LEU A 329 -1.06 7.51 -21.21
N ASP A 330 -1.23 8.13 -22.38
CA ASP A 330 -0.46 9.30 -22.78
C ASP A 330 -0.70 10.49 -21.84
N GLY A 331 -1.96 10.72 -21.42
CA GLY A 331 -2.31 11.71 -20.42
C GLY A 331 -1.66 11.46 -19.07
N LEU A 332 -1.72 10.21 -18.59
CA LEU A 332 -1.07 9.78 -17.35
C LEU A 332 0.45 9.99 -17.40
N LEU A 333 1.12 9.54 -18.48
CA LEU A 333 2.56 9.73 -18.66
C LEU A 333 2.94 11.21 -18.71
N ALA A 334 2.12 12.06 -19.33
CA ALA A 334 2.34 13.51 -19.32
C ALA A 334 2.24 14.09 -17.89
N GLY A 335 1.22 13.67 -17.11
CA GLY A 335 1.07 14.04 -15.70
C GLY A 335 2.25 13.60 -14.85
N MET A 336 2.68 12.34 -14.97
CA MET A 336 3.86 11.81 -14.28
C MET A 336 5.14 12.58 -14.66
N ARG A 337 5.34 12.93 -15.94
CA ARG A 337 6.50 13.73 -16.38
C ARG A 337 6.49 15.14 -15.80
N ALA A 338 5.32 15.77 -15.74
CA ALA A 338 5.17 17.06 -15.08
C ALA A 338 5.50 16.96 -13.58
N ALA A 339 4.97 15.95 -12.89
CA ALA A 339 5.24 15.70 -11.47
C ALA A 339 6.74 15.44 -11.20
N ALA A 340 7.41 14.65 -12.04
CA ALA A 340 8.83 14.34 -11.94
C ALA A 340 9.75 15.58 -12.07
N GLY A 341 9.29 16.62 -12.77
CA GLY A 341 9.97 17.91 -12.91
C GLY A 341 9.77 18.86 -11.72
N GLY A 342 8.87 18.53 -10.80
CA GLY A 342 8.61 19.29 -9.58
C GLY A 342 9.66 19.11 -8.49
N SER A 343 9.28 19.51 -7.28
CA SER A 343 10.07 19.31 -6.06
C SER A 343 9.26 18.49 -5.04
N GLY A 344 9.92 18.05 -3.96
CA GLY A 344 9.27 17.26 -2.91
C GLY A 344 9.29 15.75 -3.16
N SER A 345 8.60 15.02 -2.28
CA SER A 345 8.67 13.57 -2.21
C SER A 345 8.12 12.92 -3.48
N ASN A 346 6.93 13.31 -3.95
CA ASN A 346 6.33 12.67 -5.12
C ASN A 346 7.13 12.93 -6.41
N ALA A 347 7.75 14.09 -6.57
CA ALA A 347 8.62 14.36 -7.70
C ALA A 347 9.81 13.38 -7.76
N MET A 348 10.43 13.10 -6.61
CA MET A 348 11.50 12.09 -6.50
C MET A 348 10.95 10.68 -6.78
N MET A 349 9.86 10.28 -6.12
CA MET A 349 9.25 8.96 -6.28
C MET A 349 8.87 8.68 -7.75
N THR A 350 8.28 9.67 -8.41
CA THR A 350 7.89 9.60 -9.82
C THR A 350 9.10 9.50 -10.73
N ARG A 351 10.13 10.33 -10.53
CA ARG A 351 11.33 10.36 -11.39
C ARG A 351 12.18 9.10 -11.26
N GLU A 352 12.37 8.60 -10.04
CA GLU A 352 13.32 7.52 -9.77
C GLU A 352 12.70 6.12 -9.88
N VAL A 353 11.39 5.99 -9.64
CA VAL A 353 10.71 4.70 -9.64
C VAL A 353 9.49 4.71 -10.56
N GLY A 354 8.51 5.59 -10.33
CA GLY A 354 7.22 5.57 -11.01
C GLY A 354 7.33 5.58 -12.54
N LEU A 355 7.99 6.58 -13.12
CA LEU A 355 8.18 6.69 -14.57
C LEU A 355 8.97 5.50 -15.14
N PRO A 356 10.16 5.14 -14.61
CA PRO A 356 10.88 3.95 -15.09
C PRO A 356 10.04 2.67 -15.07
N VAL A 357 9.24 2.43 -14.01
CA VAL A 357 8.36 1.26 -13.95
C VAL A 357 7.26 1.37 -15.01
N THR A 358 6.55 2.49 -15.11
CA THR A 358 5.48 2.68 -16.10
C THR A 358 6.00 2.52 -17.53
N GLU A 359 7.16 3.09 -17.85
CA GLU A 359 7.79 2.94 -19.17
C GLU A 359 8.20 1.48 -19.43
N ALA A 360 8.68 0.76 -18.41
CA ALA A 360 8.97 -0.66 -18.55
C ALA A 360 7.71 -1.51 -18.77
N LEU A 361 6.59 -1.19 -18.14
CA LEU A 361 5.30 -1.87 -18.37
C LEU A 361 4.83 -1.64 -19.83
N LEU A 362 4.99 -0.42 -20.34
CA LEU A 362 4.71 -0.11 -21.74
C LEU A 362 5.63 -0.91 -22.69
N SER A 363 6.94 -0.94 -22.44
CA SER A 363 7.88 -1.76 -23.23
C SER A 363 7.54 -3.24 -23.18
N PHE A 364 7.19 -3.76 -22.01
CA PHE A 364 6.73 -5.14 -21.84
C PHE A 364 5.49 -5.43 -22.69
N SER A 365 4.49 -4.54 -22.68
CA SER A 365 3.26 -4.69 -23.49
C SER A 365 3.55 -4.69 -25.00
N ARG A 366 4.57 -3.96 -25.43
CA ARG A 366 5.06 -3.90 -26.83
C ARG A 366 6.01 -5.03 -27.20
N GLN A 367 6.25 -5.96 -26.28
CA GLN A 367 7.22 -7.06 -26.43
C GLN A 367 8.67 -6.60 -26.61
N ASP A 368 8.98 -5.36 -26.25
CA ASP A 368 10.34 -4.84 -26.14
C ASP A 368 10.91 -5.21 -24.76
N TYR A 369 11.15 -6.51 -24.59
CA TYR A 369 11.55 -7.06 -23.30
C TYR A 369 12.94 -6.58 -22.86
N ASP A 370 13.84 -6.30 -23.79
CA ASP A 370 15.18 -5.81 -23.47
C ASP A 370 15.15 -4.41 -22.87
N HIS A 371 14.33 -3.51 -23.43
CA HIS A 371 14.17 -2.19 -22.85
C HIS A 371 13.50 -2.25 -21.47
N ALA A 372 12.45 -3.09 -21.33
CA ALA A 372 11.81 -3.32 -20.04
C ALA A 372 12.81 -3.84 -18.98
N ILE A 373 13.66 -4.80 -19.33
CA ILE A 373 14.72 -5.32 -18.45
C ILE A 373 15.70 -4.21 -18.06
N GLY A 374 16.16 -3.41 -19.03
CA GLY A 374 17.10 -2.31 -18.79
C GLY A 374 16.57 -1.26 -17.81
N LEU A 375 15.26 -1.01 -17.81
CA LEU A 375 14.59 -0.10 -16.88
C LEU A 375 14.37 -0.75 -15.50
N LEU A 376 13.90 -1.99 -15.44
CA LEU A 376 13.52 -2.64 -14.17
C LEU A 376 14.72 -3.12 -13.34
N LEU A 377 15.83 -3.52 -13.97
CA LEU A 377 17.02 -4.01 -13.26
C LEU A 377 17.61 -3.04 -12.23
N PRO A 378 17.82 -1.74 -12.53
CA PRO A 378 18.25 -0.78 -11.52
C PRO A 378 17.13 -0.44 -10.52
N VAL A 379 15.89 -0.35 -11.00
CA VAL A 379 14.74 0.10 -10.20
C VAL A 379 14.40 -0.87 -9.07
N ARG A 380 14.51 -2.19 -9.28
CA ARG A 380 14.16 -3.19 -8.27
C ARG A 380 14.88 -3.00 -6.92
N GLN A 381 16.07 -2.38 -6.92
CA GLN A 381 16.86 -2.11 -5.71
C GLN A 381 16.36 -0.91 -4.91
N ILE A 382 15.64 -0.01 -5.57
CA ILE A 382 15.12 1.24 -4.98
C ILE A 382 13.60 1.31 -5.02
N ALA A 383 12.91 0.26 -5.46
CA ALA A 383 11.47 0.23 -5.64
C ALA A 383 10.70 0.57 -4.36
N HIS A 384 11.26 0.33 -3.18
CA HIS A 384 10.62 0.74 -1.92
C HIS A 384 10.39 2.26 -1.83
N ARG A 385 11.19 3.10 -2.51
CA ARG A 385 11.15 4.57 -2.38
C ARG A 385 9.81 5.21 -2.71
N PHE A 386 8.97 4.57 -3.53
CA PHE A 386 7.64 5.09 -3.86
C PHE A 386 6.49 4.51 -3.02
N GLY A 387 6.81 3.75 -1.96
CA GLY A 387 5.82 3.11 -1.07
C GLY A 387 5.37 1.71 -1.51
N GLY A 388 4.21 1.30 -1.00
CA GLY A 388 3.67 -0.06 -1.11
C GLY A 388 4.28 -1.02 -0.09
N SER A 389 3.77 -2.25 -0.03
CA SER A 389 4.37 -3.34 0.76
C SER A 389 5.34 -4.18 -0.07
N HIS A 390 6.11 -5.07 0.57
CA HIS A 390 6.94 -6.03 -0.17
C HIS A 390 6.09 -6.90 -1.11
N ALA A 391 4.94 -7.38 -0.63
CA ALA A 391 4.02 -8.19 -1.41
C ALA A 391 3.50 -7.43 -2.64
N GLN A 392 3.12 -6.16 -2.50
CA GLN A 392 2.64 -5.35 -3.62
C GLN A 392 3.75 -5.11 -4.66
N ARG A 393 4.94 -4.71 -4.21
CA ARG A 393 6.10 -4.42 -5.08
C ARG A 393 6.73 -5.64 -5.74
N ASP A 394 6.46 -6.86 -5.24
CA ASP A 394 6.95 -8.10 -5.86
C ASP A 394 6.57 -8.20 -7.35
N LEU A 395 5.50 -7.50 -7.75
CA LEU A 395 5.08 -7.37 -9.15
C LEU A 395 6.18 -6.84 -10.09
N ILE A 396 7.06 -5.96 -9.60
CA ILE A 396 8.20 -5.45 -10.36
C ILE A 396 9.19 -6.58 -10.67
N ASN A 397 9.52 -7.41 -9.67
CA ASN A 397 10.40 -8.56 -9.85
C ASN A 397 9.74 -9.61 -10.75
N LEU A 398 8.44 -9.89 -10.58
CA LEU A 398 7.70 -10.82 -11.43
C LEU A 398 7.69 -10.36 -12.90
N THR A 399 7.48 -9.07 -13.14
CA THR A 399 7.51 -8.50 -14.49
C THR A 399 8.90 -8.59 -15.10
N LEU A 400 9.96 -8.30 -14.32
CA LEU A 400 11.34 -8.43 -14.78
C LEU A 400 11.71 -9.88 -15.13
N ILE A 401 11.33 -10.85 -14.28
CA ILE A 401 11.56 -12.28 -14.56
C ILE A 401 10.83 -12.68 -15.84
N GLU A 402 9.57 -12.29 -15.98
CA GLU A 402 8.78 -12.63 -17.17
C GLU A 402 9.34 -11.97 -18.43
N ALA A 403 9.85 -10.73 -18.33
CA ALA A 403 10.55 -10.07 -19.43
C ALA A 403 11.81 -10.83 -19.84
N ALA A 404 12.61 -11.29 -18.86
CA ALA A 404 13.80 -12.11 -19.13
C ALA A 404 13.44 -13.45 -19.80
N LEU A 405 12.36 -14.11 -19.35
CA LEU A 405 11.87 -15.35 -19.94
C LEU A 405 11.38 -15.14 -21.38
N ARG A 406 10.49 -14.18 -21.60
CA ARG A 406 9.90 -13.92 -22.94
C ARG A 406 10.92 -13.31 -23.91
N GLY A 407 11.85 -12.51 -23.41
CA GLY A 407 12.98 -11.94 -24.15
C GLY A 407 14.16 -12.89 -24.35
N GLN A 408 14.01 -14.19 -24.02
CA GLN A 408 15.04 -15.21 -24.25
C GLN A 408 16.39 -14.92 -23.55
N ARG A 409 16.37 -14.19 -22.42
CA ARG A 409 17.56 -13.86 -21.61
C ARG A 409 17.82 -14.96 -20.59
N ALA A 410 18.21 -16.14 -21.08
CA ALA A 410 18.33 -17.38 -20.32
C ALA A 410 19.11 -17.24 -18.99
N ASN A 411 20.34 -16.71 -19.05
CA ASN A 411 21.18 -16.55 -17.86
C ASN A 411 20.54 -15.64 -16.82
N LEU A 412 19.92 -14.54 -17.26
CA LEU A 412 19.25 -13.59 -16.36
C LEU A 412 17.99 -14.21 -15.75
N ALA A 413 17.17 -14.90 -16.54
CA ALA A 413 15.98 -15.59 -16.05
C ALA A 413 16.35 -16.64 -14.99
N CYS A 414 17.42 -17.41 -15.19
CA CYS A 414 17.91 -18.37 -14.20
C CYS A 414 18.41 -17.68 -12.92
N ALA A 415 19.19 -16.60 -13.05
CA ALA A 415 19.70 -15.85 -11.90
C ALA A 415 18.56 -15.30 -11.03
N LEU A 416 17.57 -14.64 -11.66
CA LEU A 416 16.43 -14.06 -10.95
C LEU A 416 15.50 -15.14 -10.34
N ALA A 417 15.32 -16.28 -11.03
CA ALA A 417 14.59 -17.41 -10.48
C ALA A 417 15.28 -17.99 -9.24
N ALA A 418 16.61 -18.11 -9.27
CA ALA A 418 17.41 -18.55 -8.14
C ALA A 418 17.32 -17.59 -6.95
N GLU A 419 17.40 -16.27 -7.18
CA GLU A 419 17.16 -15.28 -6.12
C GLU A 419 15.79 -15.46 -5.45
N ARG A 420 14.74 -15.76 -6.23
CA ARG A 420 13.40 -16.00 -5.68
C ARG A 420 13.31 -17.29 -4.85
N MET A 421 14.07 -18.32 -5.22
CA MET A 421 14.14 -19.58 -4.45
C MET A 421 14.76 -19.40 -3.07
N GLU A 422 15.61 -18.39 -2.87
CA GLU A 422 16.17 -18.07 -1.55
C GLU A 422 15.14 -17.36 -0.65
N LEU A 423 14.13 -16.70 -1.23
CA LEU A 423 13.15 -15.92 -0.48
C LEU A 423 11.93 -16.74 -0.04
N LYS A 424 11.53 -17.74 -0.83
CA LYS A 424 10.32 -18.52 -0.58
C LYS A 424 10.56 -20.02 -0.80
N PRO A 425 9.91 -20.90 0.00
CA PRO A 425 9.92 -22.33 -0.24
C PRO A 425 9.34 -22.65 -1.63
N MET A 426 9.70 -23.82 -2.14
CA MET A 426 9.20 -24.27 -3.44
C MET A 426 7.69 -24.47 -3.40
N ASN A 427 6.97 -23.72 -4.23
CA ASN A 427 5.53 -23.84 -4.44
C ASN A 427 5.23 -24.09 -5.93
N PRO A 428 3.98 -24.41 -6.33
CA PRO A 428 3.63 -24.68 -7.72
C PRO A 428 3.99 -23.54 -8.69
N SER A 429 3.76 -22.29 -8.30
CA SER A 429 4.06 -21.09 -9.10
C SER A 429 5.57 -20.93 -9.35
N LEU A 430 6.38 -20.98 -8.28
CA LEU A 430 7.83 -20.90 -8.35
C LEU A 430 8.44 -22.09 -9.11
N SER A 431 7.94 -23.30 -8.90
CA SER A 431 8.40 -24.49 -9.63
C SER A 431 8.22 -24.32 -11.14
N LYS A 432 7.06 -23.82 -11.60
CA LYS A 432 6.82 -23.55 -13.03
C LYS A 432 7.79 -22.50 -13.58
N LEU A 433 8.05 -21.44 -12.82
CA LEU A 433 8.98 -20.38 -13.21
C LEU A 433 10.41 -20.92 -13.37
N VAL A 434 10.89 -21.69 -12.38
CA VAL A 434 12.22 -22.32 -12.42
C VAL A 434 12.35 -23.31 -13.58
N GLN A 435 11.30 -24.10 -13.84
CA GLN A 435 11.26 -25.02 -14.98
C GLN A 435 11.39 -24.28 -16.32
N ARG A 436 10.66 -23.17 -16.50
CA ARG A 436 10.75 -22.33 -17.71
C ARG A 436 12.14 -21.74 -17.90
N ALA A 437 12.75 -21.19 -16.83
CA ALA A 437 14.11 -20.65 -16.89
C ALA A 437 15.13 -21.74 -17.24
N SER A 438 15.02 -22.91 -16.61
CA SER A 438 15.91 -24.05 -16.87
C SER A 438 15.77 -24.62 -18.28
N ALA A 439 14.56 -24.66 -18.82
CA ALA A 439 14.32 -25.10 -20.20
C ALA A 439 14.99 -24.14 -21.20
N LEU A 440 14.77 -22.84 -21.01
CA LEU A 440 15.38 -21.79 -21.82
C LEU A 440 16.92 -21.85 -21.80
N GLN A 441 17.52 -22.15 -20.63
CA GLN A 441 18.97 -22.32 -20.52
C GLN A 441 19.51 -23.50 -21.30
N ARG A 442 18.78 -24.64 -21.31
CA ARG A 442 19.17 -25.81 -22.10
C ARG A 442 19.09 -25.52 -23.60
N GLU A 443 17.99 -24.91 -24.05
CA GLU A 443 17.80 -24.54 -25.46
C GLU A 443 18.91 -23.58 -25.96
N ALA A 444 19.32 -22.61 -25.13
CA ALA A 444 20.42 -21.71 -25.46
C ALA A 444 21.78 -22.44 -25.55
N ALA A 445 22.03 -23.42 -24.69
CA ALA A 445 23.25 -24.23 -24.72
C ALA A 445 23.31 -25.14 -25.96
N ASP A 446 22.19 -25.78 -26.30
CA ASP A 446 22.09 -26.68 -27.45
C ASP A 446 22.23 -25.90 -28.78
N GLY A 447 21.60 -24.72 -28.88
CA GLY A 447 21.73 -23.84 -30.06
C GLY A 447 23.14 -23.30 -30.27
N HIS A 448 23.92 -23.08 -29.21
CA HIS A 448 25.35 -22.75 -29.34
C HIS A 448 26.20 -23.94 -29.79
N GLY A 449 25.83 -25.17 -29.39
CA GLY A 449 26.49 -26.40 -29.85
C GLY A 449 26.36 -26.60 -31.37
N GLU A 450 25.18 -26.35 -31.94
CA GLU A 450 24.94 -26.46 -33.39
C GLU A 450 25.69 -25.39 -34.21
N VAL A 451 25.75 -24.15 -33.72
CA VAL A 451 26.50 -23.07 -34.40
C VAL A 451 28.01 -23.29 -34.37
N VAL A 452 28.54 -23.89 -33.29
CA VAL A 452 29.96 -24.27 -33.22
C VAL A 452 30.24 -25.47 -34.15
N ALA A 453 29.38 -26.47 -34.20
CA ALA A 453 29.51 -27.60 -35.13
C ALA A 453 29.48 -27.14 -36.61
N ALA A 454 28.60 -26.19 -36.95
CA ALA A 454 28.51 -25.62 -38.30
C ALA A 454 29.67 -24.70 -38.71
N LYS A 455 30.47 -24.21 -37.75
CA LYS A 455 31.70 -23.42 -38.02
C LYS A 455 32.97 -24.29 -38.10
N VAL A 456 32.89 -25.56 -37.70
CA VAL A 456 34.01 -26.51 -37.68
C VAL A 456 33.90 -27.54 -38.82
N ALA A 457 32.74 -27.64 -39.47
CA ALA A 457 32.53 -28.31 -40.76
C ALA A 457 32.81 -27.35 -41.93
#